data_AF-A0A7J7NUV0-F1
#
_entry.id   AF-A0A7J7NUV0-F1
#
_cell.length_a   1.000
_cell.length_b   1.000
_cell.length_c   1.000
_cell.angle_alpha   90.00
_cell.angle_beta   90.00
_cell.angle_gamma   90.00
#
_symmetry.space_group_name_H-M   'P 1'
#
loop_
_entity.id
_entity.type
_entity.pdbx_description
1 polymer ?
#
loop_
_entity_poly.entity_id
_entity_poly.type
_entity_poly.pdbx_seq_one_letter_code
_entity_poly.pdbx_strand_id
1 'polypeptide(L)'
;MIEYGQLLVGMIGDALKIFERLELCDDLIQCYWVSHDSLLEKMAAAVELIKARLCEMPNDPRVWCSFGDVTKNDAHYEKALEVSNNRSTRAKRSLARSAYNNGNYEVSKVLWEAAMALNSLHPDGWFTLGASVNCL
;
A
#
# COMPACT_ATOMS: atom_id res chain seq x y z
N MET A 1 -2.56 2.66 12.92
CA MET A 1 -1.23 2.10 12.55
C MET A 1 -0.64 2.63 11.23
N ILE A 2 -1.41 3.28 10.34
CA ILE A 2 -0.87 3.89 9.10
C ILE A 2 -0.28 5.30 9.34
N GLU A 3 -0.67 5.97 10.42
CA GLU A 3 -0.17 7.32 10.76
C GLU A 3 1.28 7.34 11.26
N TYR A 4 1.79 6.25 11.83
CA TYR A 4 3.15 6.21 12.38
C TYR A 4 4.24 6.38 11.31
N GLY A 5 4.02 5.88 10.09
CA GLY A 5 5.00 6.02 9.01
C GLY A 5 5.16 7.45 8.51
N GLN A 6 4.06 8.22 8.45
CA GLN A 6 4.10 9.64 8.09
C GLN A 6 4.60 10.50 9.25
N LEU A 7 4.26 10.14 10.49
CA LEU A 7 4.78 10.79 11.68
C LEU A 7 6.31 10.64 11.77
N LEU A 8 6.85 9.46 11.49
CA LEU A 8 8.30 9.21 11.51
C LEU A 8 9.02 10.01 10.42
N VAL A 9 8.48 10.10 9.21
CA VAL A 9 9.06 10.91 8.12
C VAL A 9 9.02 12.40 8.45
N GLY A 10 7.94 12.88 9.08
CA GLY A 10 7.82 14.25 9.57
C GLY A 10 8.81 14.57 10.70
N MET A 11 8.96 13.67 11.67
CA MET A 11 9.91 13.81 12.78
C MET A 11 11.37 13.80 12.30
N ILE A 12 11.70 13.00 11.29
CA ILE A 12 13.02 13.00 10.66
C ILE A 12 13.29 14.34 9.96
N GLY A 13 12.30 14.88 9.24
CA GLY A 13 12.42 16.18 8.55
C GLY A 13 12.54 17.38 9.49
N ASP A 14 11.78 17.40 10.59
CA ASP A 14 11.85 18.46 11.60
C ASP A 14 13.12 18.37 12.44
N ALA A 15 13.59 17.16 12.75
CA ALA A 15 14.89 16.92 13.35
C ALA A 15 16.03 17.45 12.45
N LEU A 16 16.00 17.16 11.15
CA LEU A 16 17.00 17.62 10.17
C LEU A 16 17.17 19.15 10.17
N LYS A 17 16.07 19.91 10.26
CA LYS A 17 16.11 21.39 10.32
C LYS A 17 16.68 21.94 11.63
N ILE A 18 16.51 21.21 12.74
CA ILE A 18 17.08 21.58 14.04
C ILE A 18 18.57 21.21 14.10
N PHE A 19 18.96 20.10 13.47
CA PHE A 19 20.33 19.59 13.49
C PHE A 19 21.26 20.28 12.48
N GLU A 20 20.76 20.78 11.34
CA GLU A 20 21.52 21.67 10.43
C GLU A 20 22.04 22.94 11.13
N ARG A 21 21.40 23.36 12.23
CA ARG A 21 21.84 24.51 13.04
C ARG A 21 22.94 24.21 14.04
N LEU A 22 23.30 22.94 14.26
CA LEU A 22 24.14 22.50 15.41
C LEU A 22 25.49 21.85 15.04
N GLU A 23 25.91 21.83 13.77
CA GLU A 23 27.23 21.32 13.31
C GLU A 23 27.63 19.90 13.80
N LEU A 24 26.65 19.06 14.16
CA LEU A 24 26.84 17.66 14.62
C LEU A 24 26.58 16.68 13.47
N CYS A 25 27.48 16.64 12.49
CA CYS A 25 27.35 15.78 11.31
C CYS A 25 27.56 14.28 11.60
N ASP A 26 28.41 13.93 12.57
CA ASP A 26 28.80 12.54 12.81
C ASP A 26 27.70 11.72 13.51
N ASP A 27 27.02 12.32 14.51
CA ASP A 27 25.90 11.68 15.22
C ASP A 27 24.68 11.47 14.30
N LEU A 28 24.49 12.35 13.29
CA LEU A 28 23.42 12.23 12.31
C LEU A 28 23.64 11.02 11.39
N ILE A 29 24.87 10.84 10.89
CA ILE A 29 25.23 9.71 10.03
C ILE A 29 25.05 8.41 10.81
N GLN A 30 25.46 8.36 12.08
CA GLN A 30 25.29 7.17 12.91
C GLN A 30 23.82 6.87 13.22
N CYS A 31 23.02 7.86 13.60
CA CYS A 31 21.58 7.69 13.81
C CYS A 31 20.85 7.24 12.54
N TYR A 32 21.21 7.84 11.39
CA TYR A 32 20.64 7.47 10.10
C TYR A 32 21.05 6.05 9.70
N TRP A 33 22.31 5.67 9.89
CA TRP A 33 22.80 4.32 9.60
C TRP A 33 22.15 3.26 10.49
N VAL A 34 22.06 3.48 11.81
CA VAL A 34 21.40 2.55 12.74
C VAL A 34 19.89 2.43 12.46
N SER A 35 19.22 3.55 12.16
CA SER A 35 17.80 3.52 11.83
C SER A 35 17.55 2.84 10.47
N HIS A 36 18.43 3.04 9.50
CA HIS A 36 18.39 2.38 8.21
C HIS A 36 18.63 0.87 8.33
N ASP A 37 19.64 0.44 9.10
CA ASP A 37 19.98 -0.97 9.31
C ASP A 37 18.84 -1.72 10.04
N SER A 38 18.30 -1.13 11.12
CA SER A 38 17.12 -1.66 11.81
C SER A 38 15.88 -1.72 10.90
N LEU A 39 15.74 -0.78 9.98
CA LEU A 39 14.64 -0.79 9.00
C LEU A 39 14.83 -1.93 7.99
N LEU A 40 16.04 -2.15 7.49
CA LEU A 40 16.35 -3.25 6.57
C LEU A 40 16.06 -4.61 7.21
N GLU A 41 16.48 -4.82 8.46
CA GLU A 41 16.19 -6.04 9.21
C GLU A 41 14.68 -6.27 9.35
N LYS A 42 13.93 -5.23 9.70
CA LYS A 42 12.46 -5.30 9.84
C LYS A 42 11.77 -5.60 8.51
N MET A 43 12.25 -5.02 7.41
CA MET A 43 11.73 -5.30 6.07
C MET A 43 12.00 -6.75 5.65
N ALA A 44 13.20 -7.27 5.91
CA ALA A 44 13.54 -8.67 5.64
C ALA A 44 12.66 -9.65 6.44
N ALA A 45 12.48 -9.40 7.74
CA ALA A 45 11.59 -10.20 8.58
C ALA A 45 10.12 -10.13 8.11
N ALA A 46 9.65 -8.96 7.67
CA ALA A 46 8.30 -8.80 7.13
C ALA A 46 8.11 -9.57 5.82
N VAL A 47 9.11 -9.59 4.94
CA VAL A 47 9.10 -10.39 3.70
C VAL A 47 8.92 -11.87 4.01
N GLU A 48 9.70 -12.43 4.95
CA GLU A 48 9.61 -13.84 5.30
C GLU A 48 8.26 -14.20 5.95
N LEU A 49 7.73 -13.34 6.82
CA LEU A 49 6.40 -13.53 7.41
C LEU A 49 5.30 -13.53 6.34
N ILE A 50 5.38 -12.61 5.38
CA ILE A 50 4.42 -12.53 4.27
C ILE A 50 4.51 -13.78 3.38
N LYS A 51 5.72 -14.26 3.05
CA LYS A 51 5.90 -15.51 2.30
C LYS A 51 5.28 -16.70 3.03
N ALA A 52 5.52 -16.84 4.34
CA ALA A 52 4.90 -17.88 5.14
C ALA A 52 3.36 -17.80 5.09
N ARG A 53 2.81 -16.58 5.15
CA ARG A 53 1.36 -16.37 5.06
C ARG A 53 0.79 -16.67 3.68
N LEU A 54 1.55 -16.41 2.61
CA LEU A 54 1.17 -16.77 1.24
C LEU A 54 1.19 -18.29 1.00
N CYS A 55 2.03 -19.05 1.72
CA CYS A 55 1.98 -20.51 1.68
C CYS A 55 0.66 -21.05 2.25
N GLU A 56 0.11 -20.41 3.28
CA GLU A 56 -1.18 -20.81 3.88
C GLU A 56 -2.38 -20.28 3.07
N MET A 57 -2.28 -19.06 2.55
CA MET A 57 -3.38 -18.35 1.88
C MET A 57 -2.93 -17.71 0.57
N PRO A 58 -2.64 -18.52 -0.48
CA PRO A 58 -2.06 -18.03 -1.74
C PRO A 58 -2.98 -17.09 -2.51
N ASN A 59 -4.29 -17.13 -2.23
CA ASN A 59 -5.31 -16.35 -2.94
C ASN A 59 -5.80 -15.13 -2.14
N ASP A 60 -5.19 -14.77 -1.00
CA ASP A 60 -5.62 -13.58 -0.25
C ASP A 60 -5.03 -12.30 -0.88
N PRO A 61 -5.83 -11.44 -1.53
CA PRO A 61 -5.34 -10.23 -2.17
C PRO A 61 -4.74 -9.22 -1.19
N ARG A 62 -5.13 -9.27 0.10
CA ARG A 62 -4.60 -8.35 1.11
C ARG A 62 -3.16 -8.68 1.44
N VAL A 63 -2.81 -9.97 1.45
CA VAL A 63 -1.45 -10.44 1.70
C VAL A 63 -0.54 -10.04 0.54
N TRP A 64 -1.01 -10.21 -0.71
CA TRP A 64 -0.32 -9.73 -1.91
C TRP A 64 -0.13 -8.21 -1.92
N CYS A 65 -1.14 -7.42 -1.51
CA CYS A 65 -0.97 -5.97 -1.37
C CYS A 65 0.09 -5.61 -0.33
N SER A 66 0.07 -6.26 0.83
CA SER A 66 1.10 -6.04 1.85
C SER A 66 2.49 -6.45 1.36
N PHE A 67 2.58 -7.47 0.50
CA PHE A 67 3.85 -7.86 -0.11
C PHE A 67 4.40 -6.76 -1.02
N GLY A 68 3.56 -6.18 -1.87
CA GLY A 68 3.91 -5.01 -2.68
C GLY A 68 4.32 -3.80 -1.85
N ASP A 69 3.70 -3.57 -0.69
CA ASP A 69 4.04 -2.43 0.17
C ASP A 69 5.45 -2.54 0.74
N VAL A 70 5.88 -3.76 1.08
CA VAL A 70 7.20 -4.05 1.65
C VAL A 70 8.28 -4.08 0.57
N THR A 71 8.04 -4.73 -0.56
CA THR A 71 9.06 -4.85 -1.63
C THR A 71 9.07 -3.69 -2.61
N LYS A 72 8.07 -2.80 -2.55
CA LYS A 72 7.83 -1.71 -3.51
C LYS A 72 7.73 -2.21 -4.96
N ASN A 73 7.25 -3.44 -5.15
CA ASN A 73 7.13 -4.06 -6.47
C ASN A 73 5.67 -4.13 -6.91
N ASP A 74 5.37 -3.54 -8.06
CA ASP A 74 4.04 -3.49 -8.64
C ASP A 74 3.48 -4.86 -9.03
N ALA A 75 4.33 -5.83 -9.36
CA ALA A 75 3.93 -7.19 -9.73
C ALA A 75 3.10 -7.87 -8.63
N HIS A 76 3.32 -7.53 -7.36
CA HIS A 76 2.52 -8.09 -6.26
C HIS A 76 1.13 -7.45 -6.18
N TYR A 77 0.96 -6.19 -6.55
CA TYR A 77 -0.36 -5.58 -6.66
C TYR A 77 -1.13 -6.14 -7.87
N GLU A 78 -0.44 -6.41 -8.98
CA GLU A 78 -1.04 -7.09 -10.13
C GLU A 78 -1.53 -8.49 -9.73
N LYS A 79 -0.71 -9.25 -8.99
CA LYS A 79 -1.15 -10.53 -8.45
C LYS A 79 -2.34 -10.39 -7.50
N ALA A 80 -2.36 -9.34 -6.67
CA ALA A 80 -3.51 -9.04 -5.82
C ALA A 80 -4.79 -8.73 -6.63
N LEU A 81 -4.68 -8.08 -7.80
CA LEU A 81 -5.81 -7.88 -8.70
C LEU A 81 -6.27 -9.19 -9.33
N GLU A 82 -5.34 -10.03 -9.78
CA GLU A 82 -5.64 -11.35 -10.35
C GLU A 82 -6.43 -12.22 -9.36
N VAL A 83 -5.90 -12.43 -8.15
CA VAL A 83 -6.57 -13.29 -7.14
C VAL A 83 -7.86 -12.69 -6.57
N SER A 84 -8.08 -11.38 -6.74
CA SER A 84 -9.32 -10.71 -6.34
C SER A 84 -10.33 -10.52 -7.49
N ASN A 85 -10.07 -11.05 -8.69
CA ASN A 85 -10.86 -10.78 -9.89
C ASN A 85 -11.07 -9.27 -10.12
N ASN A 86 -9.99 -8.50 -10.00
CA ASN A 86 -9.96 -7.05 -10.19
C ASN A 86 -10.86 -6.24 -9.22
N ARG A 87 -11.18 -6.80 -8.05
CA ARG A 87 -12.02 -6.16 -7.01
C ARG A 87 -11.22 -5.52 -5.87
N SER A 88 -9.91 -5.71 -5.82
CA SER A 88 -9.07 -5.10 -4.78
C SER A 88 -8.87 -3.60 -5.02
N THR A 89 -9.67 -2.78 -4.34
CA THR A 89 -9.51 -1.31 -4.33
C THR A 89 -8.13 -0.89 -3.83
N ARG A 90 -7.56 -1.60 -2.84
CA ARG A 90 -6.21 -1.31 -2.32
C ARG A 90 -5.14 -1.48 -3.41
N ALA A 91 -5.18 -2.59 -4.15
CA ALA A 91 -4.21 -2.85 -5.21
C ALA A 91 -4.30 -1.81 -6.34
N LYS A 92 -5.51 -1.43 -6.77
CA LYS A 92 -5.70 -0.39 -7.78
C LYS A 92 -5.13 0.95 -7.34
N ARG A 93 -5.36 1.36 -6.09
CA ARG A 93 -4.79 2.62 -5.55
C ARG A 93 -3.27 2.59 -5.48
N SER A 94 -2.67 1.45 -5.12
CA SER A 94 -1.22 1.31 -5.08
C SER A 94 -0.61 1.39 -6.47
N LEU A 95 -1.16 0.66 -7.45
CA LEU A 95 -0.72 0.73 -8.86
C LEU A 95 -0.94 2.12 -9.45
N ALA A 96 -2.06 2.78 -9.12
CA ALA A 96 -2.32 4.14 -9.60
C ALA A 96 -1.25 5.13 -9.08
N ARG A 97 -0.83 4.98 -7.82
CA ARG A 97 0.24 5.79 -7.23
C ARG A 97 1.60 5.50 -7.87
N SER A 98 1.91 4.24 -8.12
CA SER A 98 3.15 3.87 -8.82
C SER A 98 3.18 4.43 -10.25
N ALA A 99 2.09 4.25 -11.00
CA ALA A 99 1.95 4.81 -12.35
C ALA A 99 2.12 6.34 -12.36
N TYR A 100 1.56 7.04 -11.37
CA TYR A 100 1.74 8.49 -11.22
C TYR A 100 3.21 8.86 -11.00
N ASN A 101 3.89 8.18 -10.08
CA ASN A 101 5.29 8.42 -9.78
C ASN A 101 6.21 8.13 -10.97
N ASN A 102 5.81 7.21 -11.84
CA ASN A 102 6.51 6.86 -13.08
C ASN A 102 6.17 7.78 -14.26
N GLY A 103 5.36 8.83 -14.06
CA GLY A 103 4.93 9.76 -15.11
C GLY A 103 3.83 9.24 -16.03
N ASN A 104 3.30 8.04 -15.77
CA ASN A 104 2.22 7.41 -16.53
C ASN A 104 0.86 7.89 -16.02
N TYR A 105 0.58 9.18 -16.21
CA TYR A 105 -0.61 9.84 -15.66
C TYR A 105 -1.93 9.27 -16.18
N GLU A 106 -2.00 8.89 -17.46
CA GLU A 106 -3.20 8.28 -18.04
C GLU A 106 -3.54 6.94 -17.39
N VAL A 107 -2.54 6.08 -17.20
CA VAL A 107 -2.70 4.79 -16.51
C VAL A 107 -3.11 5.02 -15.06
N SER A 108 -2.47 5.99 -14.39
CA SER A 108 -2.84 6.37 -13.03
C SER A 108 -4.31 6.79 -12.92
N LYS A 109 -4.77 7.65 -13.83
CA LYS A 109 -6.16 8.12 -13.88
C LYS A 109 -7.14 6.95 -14.03
N VAL A 110 -6.93 6.07 -14.99
CA VAL A 110 -7.79 4.90 -15.22
C VAL A 110 -7.85 3.99 -13.99
N LEU A 111 -6.71 3.75 -13.34
CA LEU A 111 -6.66 2.93 -12.12
C LEU A 111 -7.37 3.60 -10.94
N TRP A 112 -7.24 4.92 -10.80
CA TRP A 112 -7.97 5.70 -9.79
C TRP A 112 -9.48 5.69 -10.02
N GLU A 113 -9.93 5.89 -11.26
CA GLU A 113 -11.34 5.79 -11.64
C GLU A 113 -11.89 4.40 -11.35
N ALA A 114 -11.16 3.34 -11.71
CA ALA A 114 -11.54 1.96 -11.43
C ALA A 114 -11.56 1.63 -9.92
N ALA A 115 -10.70 2.27 -9.12
CA ALA A 115 -10.73 2.15 -7.67
C ALA A 115 -11.92 2.90 -7.05
N MET A 116 -12.26 4.08 -7.59
CA MET A 116 -13.40 4.87 -7.16
C MET A 116 -14.73 4.21 -7.52
N ALA A 117 -14.84 3.59 -8.70
CA ALA A 117 -16.03 2.83 -9.10
C ALA A 117 -16.33 1.66 -8.13
N LEU A 118 -15.30 1.05 -7.55
CA LEU A 118 -15.45 0.00 -6.52
C LEU A 118 -15.78 0.54 -5.14
N ASN A 119 -15.41 1.79 -4.84
CA ASN A 119 -15.58 2.44 -3.54
C ASN A 119 -16.78 3.40 -3.50
N SER A 120 -17.42 3.63 -4.64
CA SER A 120 -18.76 4.22 -4.74
C SER A 120 -19.71 3.26 -4.03
N LEU A 121 -20.28 3.70 -2.91
CA LEU A 121 -21.17 2.93 -2.05
C LEU A 121 -22.08 1.98 -2.85
N HIS A 122 -21.98 0.67 -2.58
CA HIS A 122 -22.93 -0.40 -2.90
C HIS A 122 -23.95 -0.13 -4.04
N PRO A 123 -23.82 -0.80 -5.21
CA PRO A 123 -25.00 -1.22 -5.96
C PRO A 123 -25.68 -2.43 -5.29
N ASP A 124 -24.98 -3.14 -4.39
CA ASP A 124 -25.50 -4.29 -3.64
C ASP A 124 -26.33 -3.89 -2.41
N GLY A 125 -27.20 -2.89 -2.59
CA GLY A 125 -28.58 -2.97 -2.13
C GLY A 125 -29.34 -4.09 -2.87
N TRP A 126 -28.73 -5.27 -3.02
CA TRP A 126 -29.28 -6.47 -3.65
C TRP A 126 -30.08 -7.32 -2.65
N PHE A 127 -30.70 -6.68 -1.66
CA PHE A 127 -31.74 -7.31 -0.85
C PHE A 127 -33.14 -6.71 -1.07
N THR A 128 -33.31 -5.76 -2.00
CA THR A 128 -34.63 -5.24 -2.38
C THR A 128 -34.76 -5.03 -3.89
N LEU A 129 -34.44 -6.05 -4.68
CA LEU A 129 -35.02 -6.21 -6.03
C LEU A 129 -35.49 -7.65 -6.29
N GLY A 130 -35.68 -8.44 -5.23
CA GLY A 130 -36.44 -9.69 -5.25
C GLY A 130 -37.95 -9.51 -5.01
N ALA A 131 -38.42 -8.28 -4.77
CA ALA A 131 -39.81 -7.98 -4.41
C ALA A 131 -40.52 -6.99 -5.37
N SER A 132 -40.06 -6.87 -6.62
CA SER A 132 -40.79 -6.11 -7.65
C SER A 132 -40.90 -6.81 -9.01
N VAL A 133 -40.49 -8.08 -9.13
CA VAL A 133 -40.70 -8.90 -10.33
C VAL A 133 -41.34 -10.25 -10.01
N ASN A 134 -41.88 -10.45 -8.80
CA ASN A 134 -42.66 -11.64 -8.50
C ASN A 134 -43.75 -11.37 -7.45
N CYS A 135 -44.68 -10.49 -7.80
CA CYS A 135 -46.08 -10.69 -7.43
C CYS A 135 -46.91 -10.38 -8.68
N LEU A 136 -47.56 -11.45 -9.15
CA LEU A 136 -48.78 -11.46 -9.95
C LEU A 136 -49.80 -10.44 -9.45
#